data_AF-A0A6G3TTG4-F1
#
_entry.id   AF-A0A6G3TTG4-F1
#
_cell.length_a   1.000
_cell.length_b   1.000
_cell.length_c   1.000
_cell.angle_alpha   90.00
_cell.angle_beta   90.00
_cell.angle_gamma   90.00
#
_symmetry.space_group_name_H-M   'P 1'
#
loop_
_entity.id
_entity.type
_entity.pdbx_description
1 polymer ?
#
loop_
_entity_poly.entity_id
_entity_poly.type
_entity_poly.pdbx_seq_one_letter_code
_entity_poly.pdbx_strand_id
1 'polypeptide(L)'
;MNSLINYLSCAALWLGLAVRAPDLLRHRHDPYLRAICAVLGLAGLCFLLGAPPTVGAVNRLSGVPNLAAPVTYAAITGYCAASQVLVVHWRGGPRVRRTARRWTLAYAVVVLGIALTFALGDAPVERRTDLDTYYATTPFIAQMIVLYLVAHLTAATVTTVSALRWARQVRGGLRAGLTLIGAGSLCGAGYSVTKLVAVGARWSGRDWSALGTTVSPAAAGLGALLVVVGVLVPLVTPRVAEWRRAGRAYARLGPLERALDDLLVRRALRLPRPRFASPATLLMWRRTSIHNALGHLDAYCDRDLYD
;
A
#
# COMPACT_ATOMS: atom_id res chain seq x y z
N MET A 1 9.73 -19.07 -7.20
CA MET A 1 9.62 -18.25 -5.98
C MET A 1 9.01 -16.85 -6.23
N ASN A 2 9.40 -16.13 -7.30
CA ASN A 2 8.82 -14.80 -7.61
C ASN A 2 7.28 -14.76 -7.75
N SER A 3 6.67 -15.77 -8.39
CA SER A 3 5.22 -15.75 -8.66
C SER A 3 4.37 -15.80 -7.38
N LEU A 4 4.80 -16.55 -6.36
CA LEU A 4 4.08 -16.64 -5.08
C LEU A 4 4.09 -15.28 -4.37
N ILE A 5 5.25 -14.60 -4.35
CA ILE A 5 5.38 -13.28 -3.75
C ILE A 5 4.47 -12.27 -4.46
N ASN A 6 4.40 -12.32 -5.79
CA ASN A 6 3.52 -11.46 -6.57
C ASN A 6 2.04 -11.69 -6.21
N TYR A 7 1.56 -12.94 -6.19
CA TYR A 7 0.17 -13.22 -5.86
C TYR A 7 -0.18 -12.91 -4.39
N LEU A 8 0.71 -13.20 -3.44
CA LEU A 8 0.51 -12.84 -2.03
C LEU A 8 0.47 -11.31 -1.86
N SER A 9 1.34 -10.58 -2.55
CA SER A 9 1.34 -9.11 -2.52
C SER A 9 0.06 -8.53 -3.13
N CYS A 10 -0.38 -9.08 -4.26
CA CYS A 10 -1.67 -8.75 -4.88
C CYS A 10 -2.84 -9.00 -3.92
N ALA A 11 -2.90 -10.18 -3.31
CA ALA A 11 -3.96 -10.55 -2.39
C ALA A 11 -3.99 -9.63 -1.16
N ALA A 12 -2.84 -9.33 -0.56
CA ALA A 12 -2.74 -8.42 0.58
C ALA A 12 -3.22 -7.00 0.24
N LEU A 13 -2.82 -6.48 -0.93
CA LEU A 13 -3.23 -5.18 -1.45
C LEU A 13 -4.73 -5.09 -1.69
N TRP A 14 -5.29 -6.10 -2.35
CA TRP A 14 -6.73 -6.15 -2.64
C TRP A 14 -7.57 -6.46 -1.41
N LEU A 15 -7.04 -7.18 -0.41
CA LEU A 15 -7.66 -7.29 0.90
C LEU A 15 -7.73 -5.92 1.58
N GLY A 16 -6.64 -5.13 1.53
CA GLY A 16 -6.63 -3.75 2.02
C GLY A 16 -7.64 -2.86 1.29
N LEU A 17 -7.77 -3.02 -0.02
CA LEU A 17 -8.79 -2.35 -0.83
C LEU A 17 -10.21 -2.78 -0.41
N ALA A 18 -10.46 -4.08 -0.22
CA ALA A 18 -11.75 -4.61 0.20
C ALA A 18 -12.17 -4.09 1.58
N VAL A 19 -11.24 -3.99 2.52
CA VAL A 19 -11.48 -3.37 3.85
C VAL A 19 -11.84 -1.89 3.72
N ARG A 20 -11.31 -1.19 2.71
CA ARG A 20 -11.58 0.24 2.46
C ARG A 20 -12.76 0.51 1.53
N ALA A 21 -13.25 -0.50 0.81
CA ALA A 21 -14.36 -0.35 -0.12
C ALA A 21 -15.65 0.19 0.53
N PRO A 22 -16.06 -0.22 1.75
CA PRO A 22 -17.23 0.35 2.41
C PRO A 22 -17.07 1.84 2.72
N ASP A 23 -15.87 2.26 3.17
CA ASP A 23 -15.56 3.66 3.41
C ASP A 23 -15.67 4.48 2.12
N LEU A 24 -15.19 3.92 1.00
CA LEU A 24 -15.24 4.55 -0.33
C LEU A 24 -16.68 4.69 -0.84
N LEU A 25 -17.51 3.67 -0.64
CA LEU A 25 -18.92 3.72 -1.02
C LEU A 25 -19.68 4.79 -0.22
N ARG A 26 -19.38 4.90 1.08
CA ARG A 26 -19.96 5.92 1.97
C ARG A 26 -19.46 7.34 1.66
N HIS A 27 -18.17 7.49 1.34
CA HIS A 27 -17.52 8.79 1.11
C HIS A 27 -17.00 8.93 -0.32
N ARG A 28 -17.82 8.59 -1.32
CA ARG A 28 -17.46 8.59 -2.76
C ARG A 28 -16.93 9.93 -3.30
N HIS A 29 -17.20 11.03 -2.61
CA HIS A 29 -16.74 12.37 -3.01
C HIS A 29 -15.40 12.75 -2.38
N ASP A 30 -14.85 11.94 -1.47
CA ASP A 30 -13.53 12.17 -0.89
C ASP A 30 -12.44 11.81 -1.93
N PRO A 31 -11.74 12.81 -2.49
CA PRO A 31 -10.73 12.56 -3.51
C PRO A 31 -9.51 11.84 -2.95
N TYR A 32 -9.22 11.97 -1.65
CA TYR A 32 -8.09 11.31 -1.01
C TYR A 32 -8.33 9.80 -0.89
N LEU A 33 -9.53 9.42 -0.43
CA LEU A 33 -9.91 8.01 -0.33
C LEU A 33 -9.94 7.33 -1.70
N ARG A 34 -10.44 8.01 -2.73
CA ARG A 34 -10.39 7.53 -4.12
C ARG A 34 -8.95 7.30 -4.60
N ALA A 35 -8.04 8.23 -4.32
CA ALA A 35 -6.65 8.11 -4.72
C ALA A 35 -5.96 6.93 -4.01
N ILE A 36 -6.20 6.72 -2.71
CA ILE A 36 -5.69 5.55 -1.98
C ILE A 36 -6.23 4.26 -2.58
N CYS A 37 -7.53 4.15 -2.81
CA CYS A 37 -8.13 2.95 -3.39
C CYS A 37 -7.61 2.67 -4.79
N ALA A 38 -7.41 3.71 -5.63
CA ALA A 38 -6.79 3.57 -6.93
C ALA A 38 -5.35 3.07 -6.84
N VAL A 39 -4.54 3.61 -5.92
CA VAL A 39 -3.17 3.15 -5.68
C VAL A 39 -3.15 1.67 -5.25
N LEU A 40 -4.00 1.27 -4.29
CA LEU A 40 -4.07 -0.12 -3.82
C LEU A 40 -4.50 -1.09 -4.94
N GLY A 41 -5.55 -0.73 -5.69
CA GLY A 41 -6.06 -1.54 -6.79
C GLY A 41 -5.04 -1.70 -7.91
N LEU A 42 -4.43 -0.60 -8.35
CA LEU A 42 -3.43 -0.59 -9.42
C LEU A 42 -2.12 -1.25 -9.00
N ALA A 43 -1.67 -1.07 -7.75
CA ALA A 43 -0.50 -1.79 -7.24
C ALA A 43 -0.74 -3.30 -7.24
N GLY A 44 -1.92 -3.75 -6.80
CA GLY A 44 -2.28 -5.18 -6.84
C GLY A 44 -2.32 -5.70 -8.27
N LEU A 45 -2.88 -4.91 -9.20
CA LEU A 45 -2.90 -5.23 -10.62
C LEU A 45 -1.48 -5.35 -11.21
N CYS A 46 -0.54 -4.47 -10.84
CA CYS A 46 0.86 -4.58 -11.26
C CYS A 46 1.49 -5.90 -10.83
N PHE A 47 1.26 -6.34 -9.58
CA PHE A 47 1.77 -7.61 -9.10
C PHE A 47 1.13 -8.81 -9.81
N LEU A 48 -0.19 -8.75 -10.05
CA LEU A 48 -0.91 -9.78 -10.79
C LEU A 48 -0.36 -9.93 -12.20
N LEU A 49 -0.24 -8.82 -12.94
CA LEU A 49 0.23 -8.79 -14.33
C LEU A 49 1.72 -9.09 -14.45
N GLY A 50 2.53 -8.71 -13.47
CA GLY A 50 3.97 -8.99 -13.43
C GLY A 50 4.32 -10.44 -13.07
N ALA A 51 3.35 -11.28 -12.68
CA ALA A 51 3.61 -12.69 -12.41
C ALA A 51 3.84 -13.46 -13.73
N PRO A 52 4.96 -14.19 -13.90
CA PRO A 52 5.25 -14.93 -15.14
C PRO A 52 4.12 -15.86 -15.64
N PRO A 53 3.36 -16.53 -14.75
CA PRO A 53 2.20 -17.32 -15.19
C PRO A 53 1.08 -16.46 -15.79
N THR A 54 0.78 -15.29 -15.20
CA THR A 54 -0.19 -14.33 -15.74
C THR A 54 0.27 -13.77 -17.08
N VAL A 55 1.56 -13.39 -17.19
CA VAL A 55 2.18 -12.93 -18.45
C VAL A 55 1.95 -13.94 -19.56
N GLY A 56 2.28 -15.21 -19.31
CA GLY A 56 2.04 -16.28 -20.27
C GLY A 56 0.55 -16.51 -20.57
N ALA A 57 -0.34 -16.37 -19.58
CA ALA A 57 -1.78 -16.52 -19.79
C ALA A 57 -2.34 -15.41 -20.68
N VAL A 58 -1.96 -14.14 -20.45
CA VAL A 58 -2.39 -13.00 -21.28
C VAL A 58 -1.90 -13.17 -22.72
N ASN A 59 -0.63 -13.56 -22.92
CA ASN A 59 -0.10 -13.80 -24.26
C ASN A 59 -0.84 -14.94 -24.98
N ARG A 60 -1.12 -16.05 -24.28
CA ARG A 60 -1.86 -17.19 -24.87
C ARG A 60 -3.32 -16.86 -25.20
N LEU A 61 -4.02 -16.18 -24.28
CA LEU A 61 -5.44 -15.86 -24.45
C LEU A 61 -5.68 -14.81 -25.54
N SER A 62 -4.74 -13.87 -25.71
CA SER A 62 -4.83 -12.85 -26.76
C SER A 62 -4.35 -13.32 -28.12
N GLY A 63 -3.54 -14.39 -28.18
CA GLY A 63 -2.87 -14.83 -29.41
C GLY A 63 -1.74 -13.91 -29.88
N VAL A 64 -1.45 -12.83 -29.14
CA VAL A 64 -0.41 -11.85 -29.48
C VAL A 64 0.80 -12.07 -28.55
N PRO A 65 1.97 -12.46 -29.09
CA PRO A 65 3.19 -12.57 -28.30
C PRO A 65 3.49 -11.26 -27.58
N ASN A 66 3.90 -11.36 -26.31
CA ASN A 66 4.33 -10.22 -25.48
C ASN A 66 3.27 -9.14 -25.18
N LEU A 67 1.99 -9.31 -25.51
CA LEU A 67 0.93 -8.34 -25.19
C LEU A 67 0.82 -8.06 -23.68
N ALA A 68 1.22 -9.00 -22.84
CA ALA A 68 1.30 -8.80 -21.40
C ALA A 68 2.20 -7.62 -20.99
N ALA A 69 3.25 -7.31 -21.77
CA ALA A 69 4.19 -6.24 -21.46
C ALA A 69 3.54 -4.83 -21.50
N PRO A 70 2.96 -4.36 -22.61
CA PRO A 70 2.29 -3.05 -22.64
C PRO A 70 1.13 -2.96 -21.66
N VAL A 71 0.40 -4.05 -21.41
CA VAL A 71 -0.68 -4.09 -20.41
C VAL A 71 -0.12 -3.89 -18.99
N THR A 72 0.99 -4.55 -18.66
CA THR A 72 1.68 -4.36 -17.38
C THR A 72 2.24 -2.95 -17.25
N TYR A 73 2.88 -2.41 -18.29
CA TYR A 73 3.42 -1.06 -18.27
C TYR A 73 2.31 0.00 -18.16
N ALA A 74 1.15 -0.21 -18.79
CA ALA A 74 0.00 0.67 -18.62
C ALA A 74 -0.53 0.65 -17.18
N ALA A 75 -0.62 -0.51 -16.53
CA ALA A 75 -1.00 -0.63 -15.12
C ALA A 75 0.00 0.09 -14.20
N ILE A 76 1.31 -0.11 -14.42
CA ILE A 76 2.39 0.58 -13.69
C ILE A 76 2.27 2.10 -13.88
N THR A 77 2.07 2.55 -15.11
CA THR A 77 1.93 3.97 -15.46
C THR A 77 0.70 4.59 -14.80
N GLY A 78 -0.43 3.86 -14.77
CA GLY A 78 -1.63 4.24 -14.03
C GLY A 78 -1.37 4.32 -12.52
N TYR A 79 -0.67 3.34 -11.96
CA TYR A 79 -0.25 3.36 -10.55
C TYR A 79 0.63 4.59 -10.24
N CYS A 80 1.57 4.92 -11.11
CA CYS A 80 2.40 6.13 -11.00
C CYS A 80 1.52 7.39 -10.98
N ALA A 81 0.56 7.51 -11.90
CA ALA A 81 -0.37 8.62 -11.95
C ALA A 81 -1.20 8.73 -10.66
N ALA A 82 -1.78 7.63 -10.20
CA ALA A 82 -2.57 7.58 -8.96
C ALA A 82 -1.72 7.98 -7.73
N SER A 83 -0.45 7.53 -7.69
CA SER A 83 0.50 7.88 -6.63
C SER A 83 0.83 9.38 -6.65
N GLN A 84 1.06 9.97 -7.82
CA GLN A 84 1.28 11.43 -7.92
C GLN A 84 0.05 12.22 -7.52
N VAL A 85 -1.14 11.78 -7.94
CA VAL A 85 -2.41 12.39 -7.54
C VAL A 85 -2.59 12.33 -6.02
N LEU A 86 -2.25 11.20 -5.38
CA LEU A 86 -2.28 11.05 -3.93
C LEU A 86 -1.32 12.04 -3.24
N VAL A 87 -0.08 12.15 -3.71
CA VAL A 87 0.91 13.11 -3.18
C VAL A 87 0.41 14.56 -3.32
N VAL A 88 -0.21 14.90 -4.46
CA VAL A 88 -0.78 16.24 -4.68
C VAL A 88 -1.94 16.53 -3.73
N HIS A 89 -2.85 15.57 -3.52
CA HIS A 89 -3.95 15.74 -2.57
C HIS A 89 -3.45 15.86 -1.14
N TRP A 90 -2.41 15.10 -0.78
CA TRP A 90 -1.80 15.20 0.54
C TRP A 90 -1.16 16.58 0.77
N ARG A 91 -0.49 17.14 -0.25
CA ARG A 91 0.11 18.48 -0.13
C ARG A 91 -0.93 19.58 0.09
N GLY A 92 -2.15 19.39 -0.41
CA GLY A 92 -3.21 20.38 -0.33
C GLY A 92 -2.92 21.66 -1.13
N GLY A 93 -3.80 22.66 -0.98
CA GLY A 93 -3.67 23.99 -1.57
C GLY A 93 -4.59 24.28 -2.78
N PRO A 94 -4.59 25.52 -3.29
CA PRO A 94 -5.58 26.00 -4.25
C PRO A 94 -5.43 25.38 -5.66
N ARG A 95 -4.26 24.80 -5.96
CA ARG A 95 -3.95 24.24 -7.29
C ARG A 95 -4.06 22.71 -7.36
N VAL A 96 -4.53 22.03 -6.31
CA VAL A 96 -4.59 20.55 -6.22
C VAL A 96 -5.26 19.93 -7.44
N ARG A 97 -6.47 20.37 -7.80
CA ARG A 97 -7.22 19.81 -8.95
C ARG A 97 -6.47 19.98 -10.27
N ARG A 98 -5.84 21.15 -10.50
CA ARG A 98 -5.12 21.44 -11.74
C ARG A 98 -3.84 20.60 -11.84
N THR A 99 -3.08 20.49 -10.76
CA THR A 99 -1.85 19.69 -10.71
C THR A 99 -2.16 18.20 -10.82
N ALA A 100 -3.19 17.71 -10.13
CA ALA A 100 -3.65 16.32 -10.26
C ALA A 100 -4.05 16.01 -11.71
N ARG A 101 -4.88 16.86 -12.34
CA ARG A 101 -5.28 16.70 -13.74
C ARG A 101 -4.09 16.70 -14.71
N ARG A 102 -3.09 17.56 -14.48
CA ARG A 102 -1.86 17.59 -15.30
C ARG A 102 -1.08 16.28 -15.21
N TRP A 103 -0.89 15.75 -13.99
CA TRP A 103 -0.27 14.44 -13.82
C TRP A 103 -1.07 13.34 -14.50
N THR A 104 -2.39 13.29 -14.30
CA THR A 104 -3.25 12.30 -14.96
C THR A 104 -3.15 12.38 -16.47
N LEU A 105 -3.21 13.57 -17.07
CA LEU A 105 -3.08 13.75 -18.51
C LEU A 105 -1.69 13.37 -19.02
N ALA A 106 -0.62 13.77 -18.33
CA ALA A 106 0.74 13.42 -18.71
C ALA A 106 0.95 11.89 -18.72
N TYR A 107 0.50 11.20 -17.67
CA TYR A 107 0.59 9.74 -17.61
C TYR A 107 -0.39 9.04 -18.58
N ALA A 108 -1.54 9.64 -18.91
CA ALA A 108 -2.41 9.11 -19.96
C ALA A 108 -1.74 9.17 -21.34
N VAL A 109 -1.02 10.25 -21.65
CA VAL A 109 -0.20 10.36 -22.87
C VAL A 109 0.89 9.30 -22.89
N VAL A 110 1.53 9.01 -21.75
CA VAL A 110 2.50 7.91 -21.63
C VAL A 110 1.87 6.55 -21.94
N VAL A 111 0.67 6.26 -21.41
CA VAL A 111 -0.07 5.01 -21.72
C VAL A 111 -0.38 4.90 -23.21
N LEU A 112 -0.83 5.99 -23.83
CA LEU A 112 -1.06 6.02 -25.28
C LEU A 112 0.23 5.79 -26.06
N GLY A 113 1.33 6.41 -25.64
CA GLY A 113 2.66 6.18 -26.23
C GLY A 113 3.08 4.71 -26.13
N ILE A 114 2.91 4.08 -24.97
CA ILE A 114 3.16 2.64 -24.77
C ILE A 114 2.34 1.80 -25.76
N ALA A 115 1.04 2.07 -25.88
CA ALA A 115 0.17 1.33 -26.80
C ALA A 115 0.58 1.51 -28.27
N LEU A 116 0.87 2.75 -28.69
CA LEU A 116 1.28 3.06 -30.06
C LEU A 116 2.62 2.44 -30.41
N THR A 117 3.62 2.58 -29.53
CA THR A 117 4.95 2.00 -29.74
C THR A 117 4.92 0.46 -29.77
N PHE A 118 4.06 -0.18 -28.99
CA PHE A 118 3.86 -1.63 -29.10
C PHE A 118 3.22 -2.01 -30.43
N ALA A 119 2.17 -1.29 -30.86
CA ALA A 119 1.46 -1.58 -32.11
C ALA A 119 2.34 -1.38 -33.37
N LEU A 120 3.30 -0.46 -33.32
CA LEU A 120 4.26 -0.20 -34.41
C LEU A 120 5.50 -1.09 -34.36
N GLY A 121 5.80 -1.70 -33.21
CA GLY A 121 6.98 -2.52 -33.00
C GLY A 121 6.75 -3.97 -33.34
N ASP A 122 7.82 -4.67 -33.72
CA ASP A 122 7.78 -6.11 -34.00
C ASP A 122 8.44 -6.89 -32.87
N ALA A 123 7.65 -7.74 -32.19
CA ALA A 123 8.11 -8.55 -31.04
C ALA A 123 7.59 -10.00 -31.08
N PRO A 124 7.97 -10.80 -32.10
CA PRO A 124 7.34 -12.08 -32.39
C PRO A 124 7.76 -13.19 -31.40
N VAL A 125 8.96 -13.11 -30.82
CA VAL A 125 9.48 -14.09 -29.86
C VAL A 125 8.96 -13.76 -28.46
N GLU A 126 8.18 -14.65 -27.86
CA GLU A 126 7.63 -14.48 -26.50
C GLU A 126 8.77 -14.43 -25.46
N ARG A 127 8.87 -13.33 -24.70
CA ARG A 127 9.80 -13.13 -23.57
C ARG A 127 9.02 -12.78 -22.31
N ARG A 128 9.03 -13.69 -21.32
CA ARG A 128 8.22 -13.53 -20.09
C ARG A 128 8.92 -12.76 -18.97
N THR A 129 10.25 -12.69 -18.99
CA THR A 129 11.03 -12.18 -17.85
C THR A 129 12.09 -11.15 -18.24
N ASP A 130 12.53 -11.16 -19.49
CA ASP A 130 13.70 -10.40 -19.95
C ASP A 130 13.41 -9.58 -21.22
N LEU A 131 12.13 -9.31 -21.50
CA LEU A 131 11.68 -8.49 -22.64
C LEU A 131 12.42 -7.15 -22.70
N ASP A 132 12.56 -6.47 -21.55
CA ASP A 132 13.23 -5.16 -21.46
C ASP A 132 14.67 -5.17 -22.01
N THR A 133 15.38 -6.29 -21.85
CA THR A 133 16.76 -6.43 -22.26
C THR A 133 16.88 -7.05 -23.64
N TYR A 134 16.02 -8.02 -23.97
CA TYR A 134 16.03 -8.72 -25.26
C TYR A 134 15.66 -7.78 -26.41
N TYR A 135 14.56 -7.05 -26.28
CA TYR A 135 14.08 -6.10 -27.29
C TYR A 135 14.62 -4.67 -27.09
N ALA A 136 15.71 -4.53 -26.34
CA ALA A 136 16.29 -3.22 -26.05
C ALA A 136 16.75 -2.47 -27.33
N THR A 137 17.11 -3.18 -28.40
CA THR A 137 17.56 -2.59 -29.67
C THR A 137 16.50 -2.59 -30.76
N THR A 138 15.31 -3.12 -30.49
CA THR A 138 14.24 -3.24 -31.48
C THR A 138 13.46 -1.94 -31.60
N PRO A 139 13.32 -1.37 -32.82
CA PRO A 139 12.57 -0.13 -33.02
C PRO A 139 11.14 -0.21 -32.47
N PHE A 140 10.67 0.92 -31.94
CA PHE A 140 9.43 1.12 -31.20
C PHE A 140 9.33 0.35 -29.87
N ILE A 141 9.73 -0.93 -29.80
CA ILE A 141 9.72 -1.70 -28.54
C ILE A 141 10.73 -1.12 -27.53
N ALA A 142 11.92 -0.72 -27.99
CA ALA A 142 12.91 -0.04 -27.16
C ALA A 142 12.35 1.29 -26.59
N GLN A 143 11.67 2.07 -27.43
CA GLN A 143 11.02 3.33 -27.02
C GLN A 143 9.91 3.07 -26.00
N MET A 144 9.11 2.01 -26.17
CA MET A 144 8.11 1.58 -25.18
C MET A 144 8.76 1.33 -23.81
N ILE A 145 9.86 0.57 -23.79
CA ILE A 145 10.62 0.22 -22.58
C ILE A 145 11.13 1.49 -21.88
N VAL A 146 11.79 2.36 -22.63
CA VAL A 146 12.34 3.62 -22.09
C VAL A 146 11.22 4.53 -21.59
N LEU A 147 10.12 4.62 -22.33
CA LEU A 147 9.00 5.48 -21.99
C LEU A 147 8.38 5.09 -20.63
N TYR A 148 8.14 3.80 -20.39
CA TYR A 148 7.64 3.37 -19.08
C TYR A 148 8.68 3.58 -17.97
N LEU A 149 9.96 3.29 -18.24
CA LEU A 149 11.03 3.40 -17.25
C LEU A 149 11.24 4.84 -16.79
N VAL A 150 11.23 5.79 -17.71
CA VAL A 150 11.34 7.23 -17.41
C VAL A 150 10.11 7.71 -16.64
N ALA A 151 8.91 7.30 -17.06
CA ALA A 151 7.67 7.65 -16.38
C ALA A 151 7.62 7.11 -14.95
N HIS A 152 8.06 5.86 -14.75
CA HIS A 152 8.19 5.23 -13.44
C HIS A 152 9.24 5.94 -12.60
N LEU A 153 10.46 6.15 -13.13
CA LEU A 153 11.57 6.79 -12.42
C LEU A 153 11.16 8.19 -11.93
N THR A 154 10.45 8.94 -12.77
CA THR A 154 9.93 10.27 -12.40
C THR A 154 8.98 10.19 -11.22
N ALA A 155 7.97 9.30 -11.27
CA ALA A 155 7.03 9.13 -10.17
C ALA A 155 7.72 8.63 -8.88
N ALA A 156 8.61 7.65 -9.00
CA ALA A 156 9.35 7.09 -7.87
C ALA A 156 10.24 8.15 -7.21
N THR A 157 10.91 8.98 -8.00
CA THR A 157 11.77 10.06 -7.49
C THR A 157 10.94 11.14 -6.79
N VAL A 158 9.86 11.62 -7.41
CA VAL A 158 8.98 12.64 -6.80
C VAL A 158 8.37 12.12 -5.50
N THR A 159 7.94 10.86 -5.48
CA THR A 159 7.37 10.22 -4.28
C THR A 159 8.43 10.08 -3.18
N THR A 160 9.61 9.59 -3.52
CA THR A 160 10.74 9.46 -2.58
C THR A 160 11.08 10.79 -1.93
N VAL A 161 11.33 11.83 -2.73
CA VAL A 161 11.72 13.15 -2.24
C VAL A 161 10.61 13.76 -1.38
N SER A 162 9.37 13.70 -1.84
CA SER A 162 8.22 14.25 -1.11
C SER A 162 8.00 13.53 0.22
N ALA A 163 8.00 12.20 0.20
CA ALA A 163 7.75 11.39 1.39
C ALA A 163 8.85 11.56 2.43
N LEU A 164 10.12 11.51 2.03
CA LEU A 164 11.24 11.67 2.97
C LEU A 164 11.36 13.11 3.50
N ARG A 165 11.06 14.12 2.67
CA ARG A 165 11.02 15.52 3.12
C ARG A 165 9.94 15.72 4.19
N TRP A 166 8.74 15.16 4.00
CA TRP A 166 7.67 15.26 4.99
C TRP A 166 7.91 14.40 6.22
N ALA A 167 8.55 13.23 6.06
CA ALA A 167 8.94 12.37 7.20
C ALA A 167 9.79 13.13 8.22
N ARG A 168 10.60 14.10 7.78
CA ARG A 168 11.42 14.96 8.66
C ARG A 168 10.60 15.97 9.45
N GLN A 169 9.38 16.29 9.02
CA GLN A 169 8.52 17.31 9.64
C GLN A 169 7.49 16.74 10.62
N VAL A 170 7.23 15.43 10.57
CA VAL A 170 6.20 14.77 11.39
C VAL A 170 6.81 13.75 12.37
N ARG A 171 6.02 13.29 13.35
CA ARG A 171 6.45 12.32 14.37
C ARG A 171 5.50 11.12 14.45
N GLY A 172 5.91 10.08 15.17
CA GLY A 172 5.09 8.89 15.43
C GLY A 172 4.82 8.03 14.20
N GLY A 173 3.66 7.36 14.17
CA GLY A 173 3.28 6.44 13.10
C GLY A 173 3.25 7.07 11.70
N LEU A 174 2.95 8.37 11.61
CA LEU A 174 2.97 9.09 10.33
C LEU A 174 4.39 9.20 9.75
N ARG A 175 5.39 9.49 10.61
CA ARG A 175 6.81 9.49 10.20
C ARG A 175 7.24 8.12 9.72
N ALA A 176 6.92 7.07 10.49
CA ALA A 176 7.24 5.71 10.12
C ALA A 176 6.63 5.31 8.77
N GLY A 177 5.34 5.62 8.55
CA GLY A 177 4.67 5.37 7.27
C GLY A 177 5.32 6.10 6.10
N LEU A 178 5.62 7.40 6.25
CA LEU A 178 6.30 8.21 5.24
C LEU A 178 7.72 7.71 4.92
N THR A 179 8.48 7.32 5.94
CA THR A 179 9.83 6.76 5.75
C THR A 179 9.78 5.45 4.97
N LEU A 180 8.82 4.57 5.27
CA LEU A 180 8.62 3.32 4.52
C LEU A 180 8.20 3.57 3.07
N ILE A 181 7.28 4.50 2.82
CA ILE A 181 6.91 4.92 1.46
C ILE A 181 8.11 5.46 0.70
N GLY A 182 8.91 6.34 1.34
CA GLY A 182 10.09 6.92 0.73
C GLY A 182 11.17 5.89 0.42
N ALA A 183 11.47 5.00 1.37
CA ALA A 183 12.44 3.93 1.18
C ALA A 183 12.01 2.95 0.08
N GLY A 184 10.74 2.54 0.06
CA GLY A 184 10.21 1.65 -0.98
C GLY A 184 10.21 2.30 -2.36
N SER A 185 9.85 3.59 -2.44
CA SER A 185 9.93 4.36 -3.68
C SER A 185 11.37 4.54 -4.17
N LEU A 186 12.34 4.66 -3.26
CA LEU A 186 13.76 4.74 -3.60
C LEU A 186 14.26 3.43 -4.22
N CYS A 187 13.84 2.27 -3.67
CA CYS A 187 14.12 0.97 -4.30
C CYS A 187 13.54 0.90 -5.71
N GLY A 188 12.31 1.39 -5.91
CA GLY A 188 11.68 1.48 -7.23
C GLY A 188 12.43 2.38 -8.20
N ALA A 189 12.94 3.54 -7.74
CA ALA A 189 13.77 4.42 -8.55
C ALA A 189 15.10 3.73 -8.94
N GLY A 190 15.75 3.05 -7.99
CA GLY A 190 16.96 2.26 -8.25
C GLY A 190 16.74 1.19 -9.31
N TYR A 191 15.62 0.45 -9.23
CA TYR A 191 15.23 -0.51 -10.26
C TYR A 191 15.12 0.12 -11.65
N SER A 192 14.41 1.26 -11.78
CA SER A 192 14.29 1.94 -13.07
C SER A 192 15.64 2.42 -13.61
N VAL A 193 16.51 2.95 -12.75
CA VAL A 193 17.87 3.38 -13.14
C VAL A 193 18.67 2.19 -13.65
N THR A 194 18.68 1.06 -12.93
CA THR A 194 19.42 -0.13 -13.38
C THR A 194 18.92 -0.63 -14.73
N LYS A 195 17.59 -0.66 -14.94
CA LYS A 195 17.01 -1.08 -16.21
C LYS A 195 17.38 -0.12 -17.35
N LEU A 196 17.32 1.19 -17.13
CA LEU A 196 17.75 2.19 -18.11
C LEU A 196 19.24 2.06 -18.46
N VAL A 197 20.09 1.80 -17.47
CA VAL A 197 21.53 1.56 -17.69
C VAL A 197 21.75 0.29 -18.51
N ALA A 198 21.01 -0.79 -18.25
CA ALA A 198 21.10 -2.03 -19.04
C ALA A 198 20.65 -1.81 -20.50
N VAL A 199 19.58 -1.05 -20.72
CA VAL A 199 19.11 -0.67 -22.06
C VAL A 199 20.14 0.20 -22.79
N GLY A 200 20.70 1.21 -22.12
CA GLY A 200 21.74 2.08 -22.69
C GLY A 200 23.05 1.34 -23.01
N ALA A 201 23.43 0.36 -22.18
CA ALA A 201 24.57 -0.51 -22.45
C ALA A 201 24.36 -1.35 -23.72
N ARG A 202 23.16 -1.92 -23.88
CA ARG A 202 22.75 -2.67 -25.08
C ARG A 202 22.83 -1.81 -26.35
N TRP A 203 22.41 -0.55 -26.29
CA TRP A 203 22.56 0.40 -27.41
C TRP A 203 24.02 0.69 -27.77
N SER A 204 24.93 0.58 -26.79
CA SER A 204 26.37 0.78 -26.97
C SER A 204 27.12 -0.50 -27.36
N GLY A 205 26.41 -1.58 -27.71
CA GLY A 205 27.00 -2.87 -28.06
C GLY A 205 27.60 -3.66 -26.88
N ARG A 206 27.35 -3.25 -25.64
CA ARG A 206 27.85 -3.92 -24.42
C ARG A 206 26.73 -4.73 -23.78
N ASP A 207 26.98 -6.00 -23.47
CA ASP A 207 25.97 -6.82 -22.79
C ASP A 207 26.12 -6.74 -21.26
N TRP A 208 25.40 -5.80 -20.65
CA TRP A 208 25.23 -5.72 -19.20
C TRP A 208 23.93 -6.38 -18.74
N SER A 209 23.45 -7.38 -19.48
CA SER A 209 22.28 -8.19 -19.11
C SER A 209 22.36 -8.73 -17.67
N ALA A 210 23.57 -9.03 -17.20
CA ALA A 210 23.85 -9.42 -15.81
C ALA A 210 23.45 -8.36 -14.77
N LEU A 211 23.63 -7.06 -15.04
CA LEU A 211 23.19 -5.96 -14.15
C LEU A 211 21.66 -5.85 -14.09
N GLY A 212 20.99 -6.07 -15.23
CA GLY A 212 19.53 -6.10 -15.30
C GLY A 212 18.88 -7.32 -14.63
N THR A 213 19.66 -8.39 -14.38
CA THR A 213 19.23 -9.63 -13.71
C THR A 213 19.68 -9.72 -12.25
N THR A 214 20.79 -9.07 -11.85
CA THR A 214 21.30 -9.07 -10.47
C THR A 214 20.61 -8.07 -9.54
N VAL A 215 20.11 -6.93 -10.05
CA VAL A 215 19.18 -6.08 -9.27
C VAL A 215 17.82 -6.75 -9.31
N SER A 216 17.65 -7.67 -8.37
CA SER A 216 16.59 -8.68 -8.38
C SER A 216 15.20 -8.04 -8.45
N PRO A 217 14.27 -8.59 -9.25
CA PRO A 217 12.84 -8.32 -9.11
C PRO A 217 12.33 -8.43 -7.67
N ALA A 218 13.04 -9.17 -6.81
CA ALA A 218 12.78 -9.19 -5.37
C ALA A 218 13.00 -7.82 -4.69
N ALA A 219 13.97 -7.01 -5.11
CA ALA A 219 14.18 -5.66 -4.59
C ALA A 219 13.05 -4.72 -5.02
N ALA A 220 12.55 -4.85 -6.26
CA ALA A 220 11.37 -4.13 -6.71
C ALA A 220 10.11 -4.57 -5.94
N GLY A 221 9.94 -5.88 -5.73
CA GLY A 221 8.85 -6.45 -4.92
C GLY A 221 8.90 -6.00 -3.46
N LEU A 222 10.09 -5.98 -2.84
CA LEU A 222 10.31 -5.49 -1.48
C LEU A 222 10.06 -3.98 -1.40
N GLY A 223 10.49 -3.20 -2.39
CA GLY A 223 10.18 -1.77 -2.49
C GLY A 223 8.69 -1.52 -2.53
N ALA A 224 7.95 -2.26 -3.34
CA ALA A 224 6.49 -2.19 -3.38
C ALA A 224 5.85 -2.62 -2.05
N LEU A 225 6.33 -3.68 -1.39
CA LEU A 225 5.86 -4.08 -0.06
C LEU A 225 6.06 -2.97 0.97
N LEU A 226 7.23 -2.32 0.99
CA LEU A 226 7.52 -1.20 1.88
C LEU A 226 6.56 -0.04 1.64
N VAL A 227 6.23 0.29 0.39
CA VAL A 227 5.23 1.32 0.07
C VAL A 227 3.87 0.95 0.64
N VAL A 228 3.41 -0.28 0.45
CA VAL A 228 2.11 -0.77 0.95
C VAL A 228 2.05 -0.71 2.48
N VAL A 229 3.05 -1.26 3.16
CA VAL A 229 3.15 -1.22 4.62
C VAL A 229 3.19 0.24 5.08
N GLY A 230 3.94 1.10 4.40
CA GLY A 230 4.03 2.52 4.72
C GLY A 230 2.71 3.28 4.61
N VAL A 231 1.83 2.92 3.66
CA VAL A 231 0.46 3.47 3.57
C VAL A 231 -0.43 2.96 4.71
N LEU A 232 -0.27 1.70 5.13
CA LEU A 232 -1.10 1.10 6.18
C LEU A 232 -0.71 1.53 7.61
N VAL A 233 0.57 1.78 7.86
CA VAL A 233 1.09 2.11 9.20
C VAL A 233 0.36 3.29 9.87
N PRO A 234 0.18 4.47 9.23
CA PRO A 234 -0.53 5.60 9.84
C PRO A 234 -1.99 5.30 10.17
N LEU A 235 -2.61 4.36 9.44
CA LEU A 235 -4.01 3.98 9.60
C LEU A 235 -4.22 3.00 10.77
N VAL A 236 -3.24 2.13 11.01
CA VAL A 236 -3.28 1.09 12.05
C VAL A 236 -2.71 1.61 13.37
N THR A 237 -1.76 2.55 13.33
CA THR A 237 -1.09 3.08 14.54
C THR A 237 -2.05 3.59 15.62
N PRO A 238 -3.08 4.41 15.31
CA PRO A 238 -4.03 4.89 16.32
C PRO A 238 -4.82 3.76 16.96
N ARG A 239 -5.29 2.80 16.15
CA ARG A 239 -6.07 1.63 16.61
C ARG A 239 -5.25 0.73 17.53
N VAL A 240 -3.99 0.46 17.17
CA VAL A 240 -3.08 -0.32 18.01
C VAL A 240 -2.77 0.43 19.31
N ALA A 241 -2.57 1.75 19.25
CA ALA A 241 -2.35 2.56 20.44
C ALA A 241 -3.57 2.50 21.39
N GLU A 242 -4.79 2.60 20.83
CA GLU A 242 -6.04 2.45 21.57
C GLU A 242 -6.17 1.07 22.20
N TRP A 243 -5.96 -0.01 21.44
CA TRP A 243 -6.00 -1.38 21.94
C TRP A 243 -4.98 -1.62 23.06
N ARG A 244 -3.76 -1.10 22.93
CA ARG A 244 -2.74 -1.18 23.99
C ARG A 244 -3.11 -0.37 25.23
N ARG A 245 -3.73 0.81 25.07
CA ARG A 245 -4.26 1.58 26.20
C ARG A 245 -5.40 0.83 26.89
N ALA A 246 -6.32 0.27 26.11
CA ALA A 246 -7.44 -0.51 26.62
C ALA A 246 -6.99 -1.76 27.38
N GLY A 247 -6.03 -2.51 26.83
CA GLY A 247 -5.44 -3.68 27.50
C GLY A 247 -4.71 -3.32 28.79
N ARG A 248 -3.94 -2.22 28.81
CA ARG A 248 -3.30 -1.73 30.04
C ARG A 248 -4.31 -1.28 31.10
N ALA A 249 -5.35 -0.55 30.69
CA ALA A 249 -6.42 -0.14 31.59
C ALA A 249 -7.18 -1.36 32.15
N TYR A 250 -7.44 -2.35 31.30
CA TYR A 250 -8.06 -3.61 31.70
C TYR A 250 -7.20 -4.31 32.76
N ALA A 251 -5.90 -4.48 32.53
CA ALA A 251 -4.98 -5.08 33.50
C ALA A 251 -4.91 -4.29 34.81
N ARG A 252 -4.84 -2.95 34.75
CA ARG A 252 -4.83 -2.07 35.93
C ARG A 252 -6.10 -2.14 36.78
N LEU A 253 -7.25 -2.38 36.18
CA LEU A 253 -8.52 -2.56 36.90
C LEU A 253 -8.70 -3.98 37.47
N GLY A 254 -7.82 -4.92 37.12
CA GLY A 254 -7.91 -6.31 37.56
C GLY A 254 -7.84 -6.53 39.08
N PRO A 255 -7.00 -5.81 39.84
CA PRO A 255 -7.03 -5.88 41.31
C PRO A 255 -8.35 -5.40 41.92
N LEU A 256 -8.90 -4.30 41.43
CA LEU A 256 -10.18 -3.75 41.93
C LEU A 256 -11.35 -4.71 41.66
N GLU A 257 -11.43 -5.27 40.45
CA GLU A 257 -12.46 -6.27 40.13
C GLU A 257 -12.35 -7.51 41.04
N ARG A 258 -11.12 -7.94 41.40
CA ARG A 258 -10.90 -9.06 42.32
C ARG A 258 -11.32 -8.74 43.75
N ALA A 259 -11.13 -7.50 44.22
CA ALA A 259 -11.61 -7.08 45.54
C ALA A 259 -13.15 -7.10 45.62
N LEU A 260 -13.83 -6.87 44.50
CA LEU A 260 -15.29 -6.88 44.39
C LEU A 260 -15.87 -8.26 44.02
N ASP A 261 -15.03 -9.30 43.88
CA ASP A 261 -15.42 -10.58 43.27
C ASP A 261 -16.53 -11.31 44.04
N ASP A 262 -16.41 -11.36 45.38
CA ASP A 262 -17.41 -11.99 46.25
C ASP A 262 -18.79 -11.32 46.10
N LEU A 263 -18.83 -9.99 46.11
CA LEU A 263 -20.06 -9.22 45.92
C LEU A 263 -20.64 -9.45 44.51
N LEU A 264 -19.79 -9.40 43.49
CA LEU A 264 -20.18 -9.59 42.09
C LEU A 264 -20.83 -10.95 41.85
N VAL A 265 -20.33 -12.00 42.50
CA VAL A 265 -20.85 -13.37 42.40
C VAL A 265 -22.14 -13.51 43.21
N ARG A 266 -22.14 -13.14 44.49
CA ARG A 266 -23.30 -13.33 45.38
C ARG A 266 -24.54 -12.58 44.91
N ARG A 267 -24.36 -11.39 44.35
CA ARG A 267 -25.47 -10.53 43.88
C ARG A 267 -25.75 -10.66 42.38
N ALA A 268 -25.09 -11.59 41.68
CA ALA A 268 -25.23 -11.79 40.24
C ALA A 268 -25.06 -10.48 39.40
N LEU A 269 -24.14 -9.61 39.82
CA LEU A 269 -23.91 -8.29 39.21
C LEU A 269 -22.92 -8.32 38.03
N ARG A 270 -22.27 -9.47 37.80
CA ARG A 270 -21.29 -9.67 36.72
C ARG A 270 -21.95 -10.24 35.48
N LEU A 271 -21.79 -9.54 34.36
CA LEU A 271 -22.21 -10.03 33.04
C LEU A 271 -21.33 -11.20 32.56
N PRO A 272 -21.85 -12.12 31.73
CA PRO A 272 -21.06 -13.16 31.11
C PRO A 272 -19.85 -12.60 30.36
N ARG A 273 -18.67 -13.17 30.60
CA ARG A 273 -17.44 -12.70 29.95
C ARG A 273 -17.46 -13.01 28.46
N PRO A 274 -17.25 -12.03 27.58
CA PRO A 274 -17.21 -12.28 26.14
C PRO A 274 -15.95 -13.07 25.76
N ARG A 275 -16.12 -14.13 24.94
CA ARG A 275 -15.05 -15.09 24.60
C ARG A 275 -14.16 -14.63 23.42
N PHE A 276 -14.71 -13.91 22.46
CA PHE A 276 -13.98 -13.36 21.29
C PHE A 276 -14.17 -11.84 21.21
N ALA A 277 -13.58 -11.12 22.14
CA ALA A 277 -13.77 -9.69 22.30
C ALA A 277 -12.47 -8.90 22.10
N SER A 278 -12.62 -7.70 21.51
CA SER A 278 -11.51 -6.74 21.41
C SER A 278 -11.04 -6.27 22.80
N PRO A 279 -9.80 -5.77 22.96
CA PRO A 279 -9.34 -5.21 24.22
C PRO A 279 -10.24 -4.08 24.76
N ALA A 280 -10.86 -3.30 23.86
CA ALA A 280 -11.81 -2.26 24.23
C ALA A 280 -13.11 -2.86 24.79
N THR A 281 -13.62 -3.93 24.17
CA THR A 281 -14.81 -4.67 24.65
C THR A 281 -14.55 -5.33 26.01
N LEU A 282 -13.38 -5.93 26.20
CA LEU A 282 -12.99 -6.50 27.50
C LEU A 282 -12.86 -5.44 28.59
N LEU A 283 -12.29 -4.27 28.25
CA LEU A 283 -12.23 -3.13 29.16
C LEU A 283 -13.64 -2.65 29.54
N MET A 284 -14.54 -2.53 28.56
CA MET A 284 -15.93 -2.12 28.80
C MET A 284 -16.64 -3.11 29.73
N TRP A 285 -16.53 -4.41 29.46
CA TRP A 285 -17.09 -5.47 30.31
C TRP A 285 -16.61 -5.35 31.77
N ARG A 286 -15.29 -5.20 31.99
CA ARG A 286 -14.72 -5.05 33.33
C ARG A 286 -15.19 -3.77 34.03
N ARG A 287 -15.28 -2.66 33.29
CA ARG A 287 -15.81 -1.39 33.82
C ARG A 287 -17.26 -1.52 34.25
N THR A 288 -18.10 -2.18 33.45
CA THR A 288 -19.51 -2.42 33.79
C THR A 288 -19.63 -3.27 35.06
N SER A 289 -18.86 -4.35 35.18
CA SER A 289 -18.84 -5.16 36.42
C SER A 289 -18.47 -4.30 37.64
N ILE A 290 -17.36 -3.56 37.57
CA ILE A 290 -16.93 -2.68 38.68
C ILE A 290 -18.00 -1.62 38.99
N HIS A 291 -18.59 -0.99 37.98
CA HIS A 291 -19.61 0.02 38.17
C HIS A 291 -20.87 -0.53 38.84
N ASN A 292 -21.33 -1.73 38.45
CA ASN A 292 -22.48 -2.38 39.08
C ASN A 292 -22.22 -2.68 40.56
N ALA A 293 -21.01 -3.17 40.90
CA ALA A 293 -20.63 -3.43 42.28
C ALA A 293 -20.53 -2.15 43.10
N LEU A 294 -19.90 -1.09 42.57
CA LEU A 294 -19.78 0.19 43.25
C LEU A 294 -21.15 0.87 43.42
N GLY A 295 -22.02 0.83 42.41
CA GLY A 295 -23.38 1.36 42.52
C GLY A 295 -24.22 0.62 43.55
N HIS A 296 -24.00 -0.69 43.72
CA HIS A 296 -24.63 -1.44 44.81
C HIS A 296 -24.10 -1.04 46.19
N LEU A 297 -22.80 -0.75 46.31
CA LEU A 297 -22.18 -0.33 47.57
C LEU A 297 -22.52 1.12 47.94
N ASP A 298 -22.74 2.01 46.97
CA ASP A 298 -23.09 3.42 47.20
C ASP A 298 -24.37 3.56 48.05
N ALA A 299 -25.33 2.63 47.91
CA ALA A 299 -26.55 2.59 48.73
C ALA A 299 -26.29 2.31 50.22
N TYR A 300 -25.10 1.81 50.58
CA TYR A 300 -24.69 1.51 51.95
C TYR A 300 -23.55 2.44 52.42
N CYS A 301 -23.16 3.40 51.59
CA CYS A 301 -22.10 4.33 51.90
C CYS A 301 -22.69 5.55 52.61
N ASP A 302 -22.27 5.80 53.84
CA ASP A 302 -22.66 7.00 54.57
C ASP A 302 -21.82 8.18 54.07
N ARG A 303 -22.45 9.13 53.40
CA ARG A 303 -21.76 10.28 52.79
C ARG A 303 -21.34 11.31 53.82
N ASP A 304 -22.02 11.37 54.96
CA ASP A 304 -21.74 12.34 56.03
C ASP A 304 -20.41 12.06 56.77
N LEU A 305 -19.84 10.86 56.56
CA LEU A 305 -18.55 10.43 57.10
C LEU A 305 -17.35 10.78 56.21
N TYR A 306 -17.58 11.22 54.96
CA TYR A 306 -16.53 11.44 53.96
C TYR A 306 -16.46 12.86 53.39
N ASP A 307 -17.37 13.76 53.78
CA ASP A 307 -17.31 15.22 53.55
C ASP A 307 -16.69 15.95 54.76
#